data_AF-A0A353VH95-F1
#
_entry.id   AF-A0A353VH95-F1
#
_cell.length_a   1.000
_cell.length_b   1.000
_cell.length_c   1.000
_cell.angle_alpha   90.00
_cell.angle_beta   90.00
_cell.angle_gamma   90.00
#
_symmetry.space_group_name_H-M   'P 1'
#
loop_
_entity.id
_entity.type
_entity.pdbx_description
1 polymer ?
#
loop_
_entity_poly.entity_id
_entity_poly.type
_entity_poly.pdbx_seq_one_letter_code
_entity_poly.pdbx_strand_id
1 'polypeptide(L)'
;MPDKLKKWVDDNREFFEERPPLGHKERFKNRLNAKRESMIPEWMRYAASIMLLMGLGWTIFQAGVNSGIDQDAEYQDVVSFMPAELIEVEQFFSASVASKKEELELMAAADGNPEIQSVLAELSILEEQYEELKQELMINTGNERIVNAMIENYRLRLEVLEKLLLKLNKYNIENQTNNEKVNA
;
A
#
# COMPACT_ATOMS: atom_id res chain seq x y z
N MET A 1 42.23 -27.07 -35.85
CA MET A 1 41.80 -28.00 -34.77
C MET A 1 40.98 -29.24 -35.20
N PRO A 2 40.66 -29.53 -36.49
CA PRO A 2 39.96 -30.77 -36.84
C PRO A 2 40.84 -32.04 -36.76
N ASP A 3 42.17 -31.92 -36.81
CA ASP A 3 43.09 -33.06 -36.88
C ASP A 3 43.18 -33.90 -35.60
N LYS A 4 43.03 -33.30 -34.41
CA LYS A 4 43.15 -34.05 -33.15
C LYS A 4 41.97 -35.01 -32.95
N LEU A 5 40.77 -34.57 -33.33
CA LEU A 5 39.58 -35.41 -33.25
C LEU A 5 39.66 -36.54 -34.27
N LYS A 6 40.08 -36.24 -35.51
CA LYS A 6 40.24 -37.25 -36.56
C LYS A 6 41.25 -38.32 -36.14
N LYS A 7 42.42 -37.92 -35.63
CA LYS A 7 43.43 -38.85 -35.13
C LYS A 7 42.89 -39.72 -33.98
N TRP A 8 42.17 -39.13 -33.03
CA TRP A 8 41.57 -39.89 -31.93
C TRP A 8 40.51 -40.89 -32.40
N VAL A 9 39.67 -40.53 -33.37
CA VAL A 9 38.68 -41.45 -33.96
C VAL A 9 39.36 -42.57 -34.72
N ASP A 10 40.40 -42.26 -35.50
CA ASP A 10 41.16 -43.26 -36.26
C ASP A 10 41.89 -44.23 -35.31
N ASP A 11 42.50 -43.73 -34.22
CA ASP A 11 43.17 -44.53 -33.19
C ASP A 11 42.19 -45.43 -32.39
N ASN A 12 40.89 -45.08 -32.36
CA ASN A 12 39.84 -45.81 -31.64
C ASN A 12 38.83 -46.47 -32.59
N ARG A 13 39.19 -46.67 -33.86
CA ARG A 13 38.26 -47.13 -34.90
C ARG A 13 37.61 -48.48 -34.58
N GLU A 14 38.35 -49.40 -33.96
CA GLU A 14 37.84 -50.72 -33.56
C GLU A 14 36.65 -50.62 -32.60
N PHE A 15 36.64 -49.63 -31.70
CA PHE A 15 35.54 -49.39 -30.77
C PHE A 15 34.25 -48.97 -31.49
N PHE A 16 34.36 -48.30 -32.64
CA PHE A 16 33.20 -47.86 -33.43
C PHE A 16 32.69 -48.91 -34.41
N GLU A 17 33.52 -49.89 -34.77
CA GLU A 17 33.16 -51.00 -35.68
C GLU A 17 32.55 -52.20 -34.93
N GLU A 18 32.64 -52.23 -33.59
CA GLU A 18 32.04 -53.27 -32.76
C GLU A 18 30.50 -53.21 -32.82
N ARG A 19 29.87 -54.32 -33.24
CA ARG A 19 28.41 -54.37 -33.29
C ARG A 19 27.83 -54.40 -31.88
N PRO A 20 26.78 -53.63 -31.61
CA PRO A 20 26.15 -53.67 -30.30
C PRO A 20 25.59 -55.08 -30.02
N PRO A 21 25.62 -55.53 -28.74
CA PRO A 21 25.09 -56.83 -28.36
C PRO A 21 23.59 -56.94 -28.66
N LEU A 22 23.13 -58.17 -28.91
CA LEU A 22 21.72 -58.46 -29.22
C LEU A 22 20.77 -57.81 -28.18
N GLY A 23 19.62 -57.31 -28.68
CA GLY A 23 18.64 -56.59 -27.86
C GLY A 23 19.01 -55.14 -27.51
N HIS A 24 20.14 -54.60 -27.99
CA HIS A 24 20.51 -53.19 -27.76
C HIS A 24 19.41 -52.20 -28.16
N LYS A 25 18.79 -52.41 -29.33
CA LYS A 25 17.70 -51.55 -29.84
C LYS A 25 16.49 -51.53 -28.90
N GLU A 26 16.12 -52.67 -28.33
CA GLU A 26 15.03 -52.74 -27.34
C GLU A 26 15.40 -52.06 -26.03
N ARG A 27 16.60 -52.31 -25.49
CA ARG A 27 17.06 -51.64 -24.27
C ARG A 27 17.12 -50.12 -24.45
N PHE A 28 17.58 -49.65 -25.61
CA PHE A 28 17.58 -48.24 -25.97
C PHE A 28 16.16 -47.68 -26.05
N LYS A 29 15.25 -48.36 -26.75
CA LYS A 29 13.83 -47.96 -26.85
C LYS A 29 13.15 -47.91 -25.48
N ASN A 30 13.44 -48.86 -24.60
CA ASN A 30 12.88 -48.89 -23.24
C ASN A 30 13.40 -47.73 -22.38
N ARG A 31 14.67 -47.35 -22.52
CA ARG A 31 15.23 -46.18 -21.83
C ARG A 31 14.73 -44.86 -22.40
N LEU A 32 14.49 -44.79 -23.70
CA LEU A 32 13.95 -43.61 -24.38
C LEU A 32 12.48 -43.35 -24.00
N ASN A 33 11.69 -44.42 -23.90
CA ASN A 33 10.27 -44.35 -23.55
C ASN A 33 10.01 -44.40 -22.03
N ALA A 34 11.06 -44.60 -21.22
CA ALA A 34 10.95 -44.45 -19.77
C ALA A 34 10.69 -42.98 -19.47
N LYS A 35 9.42 -42.64 -19.25
CA LYS A 35 9.00 -41.33 -18.76
C LYS A 35 9.79 -41.08 -17.46
N ARG A 36 10.62 -40.04 -17.42
CA ARG A 36 11.16 -39.55 -16.14
C ARG A 36 9.96 -39.10 -15.32
N GLU A 37 9.52 -39.96 -14.40
CA GLU A 37 8.55 -39.54 -13.41
C GLU A 37 9.20 -38.41 -12.60
N SER A 38 8.51 -37.28 -12.56
CA SER A 38 8.86 -36.20 -11.65
C SER A 38 8.88 -36.78 -10.25
N MET A 39 10.05 -36.80 -9.60
CA MET A 39 10.21 -37.22 -8.20
C MET A 39 9.50 -36.27 -7.22
N ILE A 40 8.92 -35.18 -7.71
CA ILE A 40 8.16 -34.25 -6.90
C ILE A 40 6.72 -34.77 -6.83
N PRO A 41 6.26 -35.21 -5.64
CA PRO A 41 4.89 -35.65 -5.48
C PRO A 41 3.94 -34.45 -5.58
N GLU A 42 2.76 -34.65 -6.18
CA GLU A 42 1.79 -33.58 -6.47
C GLU A 42 1.36 -32.81 -5.22
N TRP A 43 1.39 -33.42 -4.03
CA TRP A 43 1.09 -32.75 -2.75
C TRP A 43 2.05 -31.62 -2.40
N MET A 44 3.29 -31.67 -2.90
CA MET A 44 4.30 -30.64 -2.67
C MET A 44 3.97 -29.32 -3.39
N ARG A 45 3.23 -29.39 -4.51
CA ARG A 45 2.74 -28.21 -5.23
C ARG A 45 1.68 -27.46 -4.42
N TYR A 46 0.75 -28.20 -3.80
CA TYR A 46 -0.26 -27.62 -2.92
C TYR A 46 0.35 -27.05 -1.64
N ALA A 47 1.34 -27.74 -1.06
CA ALA A 47 2.07 -27.23 0.10
C ALA A 47 2.79 -25.91 -0.20
N ALA A 48 3.44 -25.81 -1.37
CA ALA A 48 4.11 -24.58 -1.79
C ALA A 48 3.13 -23.42 -1.98
N SER A 49 1.95 -23.63 -2.58
CA SER A 49 0.96 -22.57 -2.74
C SER A 49 0.39 -22.09 -1.41
N ILE A 50 0.16 -23.01 -0.46
CA ILE A 50 -0.34 -22.65 0.88
C ILE A 50 0.73 -21.84 1.64
N MET A 51 2.00 -22.25 1.56
CA MET A 51 3.10 -21.54 2.20
C MET A 51 3.29 -20.13 1.62
N LEU A 52 3.11 -19.97 0.30
CA LEU A 52 3.19 -18.68 -0.38
C LEU A 52 2.03 -17.77 0.02
N LEU A 53 0.79 -18.29 0.09
CA LEU A 53 -0.38 -17.56 0.56
C LEU A 53 -0.27 -17.15 2.04
N MET A 54 0.25 -18.03 2.90
CA MET A 54 0.51 -17.69 4.30
C MET A 54 1.63 -16.64 4.43
N GLY A 55 2.68 -16.74 3.62
CA GLY A 55 3.77 -15.75 3.60
C GLY A 55 3.27 -14.37 3.14
N LEU A 56 2.56 -14.31 2.02
CA LEU A 56 1.97 -13.07 1.51
C LEU A 56 0.90 -12.52 2.47
N GLY A 57 0.02 -13.39 2.98
CA GLY A 57 -0.99 -13.03 3.97
C GLY A 57 -0.37 -12.47 5.25
N TRP A 58 0.72 -13.07 5.74
CA TRP A 58 1.48 -12.57 6.90
C TRP A 58 2.13 -11.22 6.61
N THR A 59 2.71 -11.02 5.42
CA THR A 59 3.30 -9.71 5.04
C THR A 59 2.25 -8.62 4.89
N ILE A 60 1.09 -8.92 4.31
CA ILE A 60 -0.03 -7.97 4.16
C ILE A 60 -0.65 -7.67 5.53
N PHE A 61 -0.82 -8.70 6.37
CA PHE A 61 -1.31 -8.55 7.74
C PHE A 61 -0.36 -7.70 8.58
N GLN A 62 0.96 -7.95 8.53
CA GLN A 62 1.93 -7.07 9.19
C GLN A 62 1.96 -5.67 8.59
N ALA A 63 1.83 -5.49 7.28
CA ALA A 63 1.77 -4.15 6.69
C ALA A 63 0.52 -3.36 7.14
N GLY A 64 -0.63 -4.05 7.25
CA GLY A 64 -1.87 -3.46 7.75
C GLY A 64 -1.86 -3.19 9.26
N VAL A 65 -1.17 -4.03 10.04
CA VAL A 65 -1.04 -3.89 11.51
C VAL A 65 0.09 -2.91 11.89
N ASN A 66 1.22 -2.89 11.18
CA ASN A 66 2.33 -1.95 11.42
C ASN A 66 2.03 -0.54 10.94
N SER A 67 0.98 -0.33 10.13
CA SER A 67 0.46 1.02 9.86
C SER A 67 -0.18 1.66 11.11
N GLY A 68 -0.41 0.90 12.20
CA GLY A 68 -0.90 1.40 13.48
C GLY A 68 0.02 1.19 14.69
N ILE A 69 1.03 0.30 14.62
CA ILE A 69 1.84 -0.06 15.80
C ILE A 69 3.11 0.80 15.98
N ASP A 70 3.70 1.35 14.92
CA ASP A 70 4.81 2.31 15.08
C ASP A 70 4.32 3.71 15.45
N GLN A 71 3.04 4.00 15.22
CA GLN A 71 2.43 5.28 15.57
C GLN A 71 2.31 5.46 17.08
N ASP A 72 2.05 4.41 17.87
CA ASP A 72 1.85 4.51 19.32
C ASP A 72 3.11 4.92 20.09
N ALA A 73 4.29 4.47 19.66
CA ALA A 73 5.56 4.83 20.32
C ALA A 73 5.99 6.27 20.01
N GLU A 74 5.76 6.74 18.78
CA GLU A 74 6.06 8.11 18.36
C GLU A 74 4.98 9.11 18.84
N TYR A 75 3.69 8.73 18.83
CA TYR A 75 2.61 9.57 19.39
C TYR A 75 2.80 9.82 20.89
N GLN A 76 3.23 8.81 21.65
CA GLN A 76 3.40 8.94 23.08
C GLN A 76 4.52 9.93 23.45
N ASP A 77 5.54 10.06 22.61
CA ASP A 77 6.63 11.02 22.79
C ASP A 77 6.14 12.44 22.46
N VAL A 78 5.40 12.63 21.35
CA VAL A 78 4.93 13.96 20.93
C VAL A 78 3.87 14.55 21.86
N VAL A 79 2.93 13.73 22.34
CA VAL A 79 1.88 14.14 23.28
C VAL A 79 2.49 14.63 24.61
N SER A 80 3.68 14.15 24.98
CA SER A 80 4.36 14.58 26.22
C SER A 80 4.88 16.02 26.18
N PHE A 81 5.16 16.55 24.98
CA PHE A 81 5.71 17.90 24.78
C PHE A 81 4.63 18.97 24.55
N MET A 82 3.38 18.56 24.34
CA MET A 82 2.25 19.47 24.13
C MET A 82 1.56 19.86 25.46
N PRO A 83 1.07 21.11 25.56
CA PRO A 83 0.13 21.51 26.62
C PRO A 83 -1.11 20.61 26.65
N ALA A 84 -1.67 20.39 27.85
CA ALA A 84 -2.84 19.53 28.04
C ALA A 84 -4.05 19.98 27.19
N GLU A 85 -4.23 21.29 27.05
CA GLU A 85 -5.32 21.88 26.27
C GLU A 85 -5.18 21.56 24.78
N LEU A 86 -3.95 21.47 24.25
CA LEU A 86 -3.70 21.10 22.85
C LEU A 86 -3.96 19.61 22.59
N ILE A 87 -3.67 18.75 23.57
CA ILE A 87 -3.91 17.31 23.48
C ILE A 87 -5.42 17.03 23.38
N GLU A 88 -6.24 17.70 24.18
CA GLU A 88 -7.70 17.56 24.11
C GLU A 88 -8.24 18.02 22.74
N VAL A 89 -7.71 19.11 22.21
CA VAL A 89 -8.09 19.61 20.88
C VAL A 89 -7.70 18.61 19.78
N GLU A 90 -6.49 18.02 19.84
CA GLU A 90 -6.03 17.04 18.85
C GLU A 90 -6.85 15.75 18.87
N GLN A 91 -7.23 15.27 20.07
CA GLN A 91 -8.12 14.11 20.20
C GLN A 91 -9.51 14.40 19.64
N PHE A 92 -10.07 15.59 19.93
CA PHE A 92 -11.36 15.98 19.41
C PHE A 92 -11.35 16.10 17.87
N PHE A 93 -10.30 16.70 17.32
CA PHE A 93 -10.12 16.87 15.88
C PHE A 93 -9.94 15.52 15.16
N SER A 94 -9.04 14.68 15.63
CA SER A 94 -8.76 13.39 14.98
C SER A 94 -10.00 12.50 14.91
N ALA A 95 -10.86 12.50 15.93
CA ALA A 95 -12.07 11.68 15.94
C ALA A 95 -13.23 12.30 15.12
N SER A 96 -13.53 13.58 15.36
CA SER A 96 -14.78 14.19 14.84
C SER A 96 -14.62 14.83 13.46
N VAL A 97 -13.43 15.36 13.18
CA VAL A 97 -13.17 16.06 11.92
C VAL A 97 -12.75 15.10 10.82
N ALA A 98 -11.98 14.06 11.14
CA ALA A 98 -11.57 13.06 10.14
C ALA A 98 -12.77 12.35 9.51
N SER A 99 -13.75 11.93 10.33
CA SER A 99 -14.95 11.27 9.80
C SER A 99 -15.78 12.21 8.91
N LYS A 100 -15.86 13.49 9.29
CA LYS A 100 -16.53 14.51 8.47
C LYS A 100 -15.78 14.68 7.17
N LYS A 101 -14.47 14.91 7.21
CA LYS A 101 -13.63 15.08 6.01
C LYS A 101 -13.81 13.92 5.02
N GLU A 102 -13.80 12.68 5.50
CA GLU A 102 -14.00 11.49 4.66
C GLU A 102 -15.36 11.49 3.94
N GLU A 103 -16.45 11.80 4.66
CA GLU A 103 -17.78 11.95 4.07
C GLU A 103 -17.80 13.03 2.98
N LEU A 104 -17.11 14.14 3.22
CA LEU A 104 -17.02 15.28 2.29
C LEU A 104 -16.20 14.93 1.04
N GLU A 105 -15.10 14.19 1.18
CA GLU A 105 -14.27 13.72 0.07
C GLU A 105 -15.04 12.75 -0.84
N LEU A 106 -15.82 11.85 -0.25
CA LEU A 106 -16.67 10.92 -1.01
C LEU A 106 -17.74 11.67 -1.82
N MET A 107 -18.37 12.70 -1.24
CA MET A 107 -19.33 13.54 -1.96
C MET A 107 -18.65 14.39 -3.05
N ALA A 108 -17.50 14.99 -2.76
CA ALA A 108 -16.74 15.80 -3.72
C ALA A 108 -16.27 14.99 -4.93
N ALA A 109 -15.86 13.73 -4.71
CA ALA A 109 -15.43 12.81 -5.76
C ALA A 109 -16.60 12.40 -6.67
N ALA A 110 -17.82 12.35 -6.15
CA ALA A 110 -19.01 12.00 -6.93
C ALA A 110 -19.47 13.13 -7.86
N ASP A 111 -19.36 14.40 -7.43
CA ASP A 111 -19.89 15.56 -8.16
C ASP A 111 -18.87 16.35 -8.98
N GLY A 112 -17.57 16.25 -8.66
CA GLY A 112 -16.52 16.97 -9.40
C GLY A 112 -16.56 18.50 -9.28
N ASN A 113 -17.20 19.05 -8.24
CA ASN A 113 -17.32 20.49 -8.06
C ASN A 113 -15.93 21.13 -7.73
N PRO A 114 -15.39 22.00 -8.61
CA PRO A 114 -14.04 22.56 -8.46
C PRO A 114 -13.91 23.46 -7.21
N GLU A 115 -15.01 24.05 -6.75
CA GLU A 115 -15.02 24.91 -5.57
C GLU A 115 -14.93 24.10 -4.27
N ILE A 116 -15.41 22.85 -4.26
CA ILE A 116 -15.23 21.94 -3.12
C ILE A 116 -13.80 21.43 -3.10
N GLN A 117 -13.24 21.08 -4.26
CA GLN A 117 -11.85 20.63 -4.38
C GLN A 117 -10.86 21.70 -3.90
N SER A 118 -11.08 22.98 -4.21
CA SER A 118 -10.20 24.05 -3.73
C SER A 118 -10.18 24.18 -2.20
N VAL A 119 -11.35 24.00 -1.56
CA VAL A 119 -11.47 24.07 -0.08
C VAL A 119 -10.84 22.84 0.58
N LEU A 120 -10.99 21.64 -0.02
CA LEU A 120 -10.29 20.43 0.43
C LEU A 120 -8.77 20.58 0.30
N ALA A 121 -8.27 21.19 -0.78
CA ALA A 121 -6.86 21.46 -0.96
C ALA A 121 -6.32 22.44 0.10
N GLU A 122 -7.08 23.49 0.43
CA GLU A 122 -6.74 24.42 1.52
C GLU A 122 -6.66 23.71 2.87
N LEU A 123 -7.60 22.79 3.16
CA LEU A 123 -7.56 21.98 4.39
C LEU A 123 -6.32 21.10 4.45
N SER A 124 -5.95 20.47 3.33
CA SER A 124 -4.75 19.62 3.25
C SER A 124 -3.46 20.38 3.50
N ILE A 125 -3.36 21.63 3.01
CA ILE A 125 -2.19 22.49 3.26
C ILE A 125 -2.08 22.83 4.74
N LEU A 126 -3.20 23.14 5.39
CA LEU A 126 -3.22 23.43 6.83
C LEU A 126 -2.82 22.20 7.66
N GLU A 127 -3.20 21.00 7.24
CA GLU A 127 -2.78 19.75 7.88
C GLU A 127 -1.27 19.51 7.78
N GLU A 128 -0.67 19.73 6.60
CA GLU A 128 0.77 19.61 6.41
C GLU A 128 1.53 20.60 7.31
N GLN A 129 1.09 21.85 7.38
CA GLN A 129 1.66 22.86 8.26
C GLN A 129 1.56 22.49 9.74
N TYR A 130 0.51 21.77 10.14
CA TYR A 130 0.36 21.30 11.52
C TYR A 130 1.44 20.26 11.87
N GLU A 131 1.70 19.32 10.97
CA GLU A 131 2.74 18.31 11.17
C GLU A 131 4.14 18.94 11.23
N GLU A 132 4.41 19.98 10.44
CA GLU A 132 5.65 20.76 10.55
C GLU A 132 5.80 21.42 11.93
N LEU A 133 4.73 22.07 12.42
CA LEU A 133 4.73 22.68 13.75
C LEU A 133 4.92 21.66 14.87
N LYS A 134 4.36 20.46 14.71
CA LYS A 134 4.51 19.34 15.64
C LYS A 134 5.98 18.91 15.73
N GLN A 135 6.66 18.76 14.59
CA GLN A 135 8.10 18.49 14.54
C GLN A 135 8.93 19.63 15.15
N GLU A 136 8.57 20.88 14.88
CA GLU A 136 9.27 22.04 15.42
C GLU A 136 9.15 22.13 16.95
N LEU A 137 7.98 21.77 17.50
CA LEU A 137 7.73 21.71 18.93
C LEU A 137 8.53 20.60 19.63
N MET A 138 8.73 19.46 18.98
CA MET A 138 9.59 18.38 19.50
C MET A 138 11.03 18.86 19.67
N ILE A 139 11.53 19.66 18.73
CA ILE A 139 12.89 20.22 18.77
C ILE A 139 12.97 21.36 19.80
N ASN A 140 11.92 22.19 19.90
CA ASN A 140 11.86 23.38 20.74
C ASN A 140 10.77 23.26 21.82
N THR A 141 10.93 22.27 22.71
CA THR A 141 9.95 21.97 23.76
C THR A 141 9.60 23.21 24.61
N GLY A 142 8.32 23.44 24.86
CA GLY A 142 7.84 24.56 25.68
C GLY A 142 7.83 25.93 24.98
N ASN A 143 8.06 25.98 23.67
CA ASN A 143 7.95 27.23 22.91
C ASN A 143 6.49 27.63 22.70
N GLU A 144 6.01 28.58 23.52
CA GLU A 144 4.64 29.11 23.44
C GLU A 144 4.27 29.69 22.07
N ARG A 145 5.24 30.16 21.28
CA ARG A 145 4.97 30.69 19.93
C ARG A 145 4.53 29.57 18.98
N ILE A 146 5.17 28.40 19.07
CA ILE A 146 4.82 27.23 18.26
C ILE A 146 3.44 26.71 18.69
N VAL A 147 3.21 26.61 20.01
CA VAL A 147 1.89 26.26 20.57
C VAL A 147 0.78 27.20 20.06
N ASN A 148 1.01 28.51 20.08
CA ASN A 148 0.03 29.48 19.56
C ASN A 148 -0.19 29.33 18.05
N ALA A 149 0.86 29.03 17.27
CA ALA A 149 0.73 28.76 15.84
C ALA A 149 -0.08 27.48 15.57
N MET A 150 0.11 26.43 16.39
CA MET A 150 -0.68 25.19 16.32
C MET A 150 -2.15 25.44 16.63
N ILE A 151 -2.45 26.24 17.66
CA ILE A 151 -3.83 26.65 18.00
C ILE A 151 -4.47 27.43 16.85
N GLU A 152 -3.73 28.36 16.25
CA GLU A 152 -4.24 29.16 15.13
C GLU A 152 -4.47 28.31 13.88
N ASN A 153 -3.57 27.37 13.58
CA ASN A 153 -3.76 26.39 12.52
C ASN A 153 -5.06 25.58 12.72
N TYR A 154 -5.32 25.12 13.94
CA TYR A 154 -6.58 24.44 14.27
C TYR A 154 -7.81 25.31 14.00
N ARG A 155 -7.79 26.59 14.37
CA ARG A 155 -8.90 27.52 14.10
C ARG A 155 -9.14 27.68 12.61
N LEU A 156 -8.07 27.81 11.81
CA LEU A 156 -8.17 27.90 10.36
C LEU A 156 -8.77 26.61 9.77
N ARG A 157 -8.35 25.44 10.24
CA ARG A 157 -8.92 24.15 9.82
C ARG A 157 -10.42 24.07 10.11
N LEU A 158 -10.86 24.51 11.28
CA LEU A 158 -12.30 24.61 11.61
C LEU A 158 -13.04 25.54 10.64
N GLU A 159 -12.50 26.71 10.36
CA GLU A 159 -13.12 27.68 9.45
C GLU A 159 -13.27 27.10 8.03
N VAL A 160 -12.24 26.39 7.53
CA VAL A 160 -12.27 25.73 6.22
C VAL A 160 -13.32 24.62 6.19
N LEU A 161 -13.43 23.82 7.25
CA LEU A 161 -14.46 22.77 7.36
C LEU A 161 -15.88 23.35 7.39
N GLU A 162 -16.09 24.44 8.13
CA GLU A 162 -17.37 25.14 8.15
C GLU A 162 -17.75 25.68 6.76
N LYS A 163 -16.79 26.29 6.05
CA LYS A 163 -16.98 26.72 4.66
C LYS A 163 -17.38 25.56 3.76
N LEU A 164 -16.75 24.40 3.93
CA LEU A 164 -17.04 23.22 3.13
C LEU A 164 -18.46 22.69 3.40
N LEU A 165 -18.86 22.58 4.67
CA LEU A 165 -20.22 22.20 5.06
C LEU A 165 -21.28 23.16 4.50
N LEU A 166 -21.01 24.47 4.53
CA LEU A 166 -21.93 25.46 3.94
C LEU A 166 -22.06 25.29 2.42
N LYS A 167 -20.97 25.03 1.71
CA LYS A 167 -21.00 24.81 0.25
C LYS A 167 -21.78 23.55 -0.12
N LEU A 168 -21.59 22.46 0.61
CA LEU A 168 -22.35 21.23 0.39
C LEU A 168 -23.84 21.40 0.70
N ASN A 169 -24.20 22.10 1.78
CA ASN A 169 -25.61 22.37 2.07
C ASN A 169 -26.27 23.17 0.94
N LYS A 170 -25.59 24.21 0.42
CA LYS A 170 -26.10 24.96 -0.75
C LYS A 170 -26.25 24.06 -1.98
N TYR A 171 -25.24 23.26 -2.26
CA TYR A 171 -25.22 22.35 -3.39
C TYR A 171 -26.35 21.29 -3.34
N ASN A 172 -26.57 20.68 -2.17
CA ASN A 172 -27.66 19.73 -1.96
C ASN A 172 -29.04 20.36 -2.16
N ILE A 173 -29.24 21.60 -1.68
CA ILE A 173 -30.49 22.36 -1.89
C ILE A 173 -30.71 22.67 -3.38
N GLU A 174 -29.67 23.07 -4.11
CA GLU A 174 -29.75 23.32 -5.56
C GLU A 174 -30.10 22.05 -6.34
N ASN A 175 -29.52 20.90 -6.01
CA ASN A 175 -29.84 19.64 -6.67
C ASN A 175 -31.24 19.11 -6.35
N GLN A 176 -31.75 19.32 -5.13
CA GLN A 176 -33.13 18.96 -4.78
C GLN A 176 -34.14 19.84 -5.53
N THR A 177 -33.91 21.15 -5.59
CA THR A 177 -34.80 22.08 -6.31
C THR A 177 -34.78 21.89 -7.83
N ASN A 178 -33.66 21.45 -8.41
CA ASN A 178 -33.58 21.10 -9.83
C ASN A 178 -34.33 19.79 -10.14
N ASN A 179 -34.27 18.79 -9.26
CA ASN A 179 -35.00 17.53 -9.44
C ASN A 179 -36.53 17.68 -9.32
N GLU A 180 -37.02 18.64 -8.51
CA GLU A 180 -38.46 18.94 -8.45
C GLU A 180 -38.98 19.66 -9.70
N LYS A 181 -38.17 20.53 -10.31
CA LYS A 181 -38.54 21.26 -11.54
C LYS A 181 -38.48 20.42 -12.81
N VAL A 182 -37.69 19.35 -12.83
CA VAL A 182 -37.60 18.41 -13.97
C VAL A 182 -38.75 17.39 -13.96
N ASN A 183 -39.38 17.18 -12.80
CA ASN A 183 -40.50 16.24 -12.61
C ASN A 183 -41.88 16.92 -12.51
N ALA A 184 -41.96 18.24 -12.78
CA ALA A 184 -43.20 19.03 -12.83
C ALA A 184 -43.47 19.51 -14.26
#